data_AF-A0A8S3G009-F1
#
_entry.id   AF-A0A8S3G009-F1
#
_cell.length_a   1.000
_cell.length_b   1.000
_cell.length_c   1.000
_cell.angle_alpha   90.00
_cell.angle_beta   90.00
_cell.angle_gamma   90.00
#
_symmetry.space_group_name_H-M   'P 1'
#
loop_
_entity.id
_entity.type
_entity.pdbx_description
1 polymer ?
#
loop_
_entity_poly.entity_id
_entity_poly.type
_entity_poly.pdbx_seq_one_letter_code
_entity_poly.pdbx_strand_id
1 'polypeptide(L)'
;IVPVEKLVKGKFQDNFEFVQWFKKFFDANYTDAHDYDPVAARDGQPLGSGGKALGPGAGGSSSGARVVPAARPAPPKVVPQPIARPTTTTKPIQQQQPKITPVAHRVPVSAPAPAPVHHATTAIGNDHHQNARLQQEIDNLQDLIQQHAGQIAGLEKERDFYYQKLRDVEMICQEPDYESSPAVQKVLEILYATEVSKRYFNQMLLAFSR
;
A
#
# COMPACT_ATOMS: atom_id res chain seq x y z
N ILE A 1 -26.68 -3.34 -19.06
CA ILE A 1 -25.65 -2.32 -19.37
C ILE A 1 -25.10 -1.78 -18.06
N VAL A 2 -23.77 -1.73 -17.90
CA VAL A 2 -23.13 -1.20 -16.68
C VAL A 2 -23.12 0.33 -16.75
N PRO A 3 -23.70 1.05 -15.77
CA PRO A 3 -23.80 2.51 -15.81
C PRO A 3 -22.50 3.21 -15.38
N VAL A 4 -21.45 3.10 -16.20
CA VAL A 4 -20.08 3.58 -15.88
C VAL A 4 -20.03 5.07 -15.49
N GLU A 5 -20.80 5.93 -16.17
CA GLU A 5 -20.85 7.38 -15.88
C GLU A 5 -21.33 7.71 -14.47
N LYS A 6 -22.12 6.83 -13.85
CA LYS A 6 -22.56 7.00 -12.46
C LYS A 6 -21.51 6.48 -11.49
N LEU A 7 -20.85 5.39 -11.84
CA LEU A 7 -19.84 4.74 -10.99
C LEU A 7 -18.56 5.57 -10.85
N VAL A 8 -18.10 6.18 -11.95
CA VAL A 8 -16.87 6.98 -11.96
C VAL A 8 -16.96 8.21 -11.04
N LYS A 9 -18.18 8.66 -10.72
CA LYS A 9 -18.42 9.77 -9.79
C LYS A 9 -18.17 9.40 -8.33
N GLY A 10 -17.93 8.11 -8.03
CA GLY A 10 -17.61 7.65 -6.67
C GLY A 10 -18.76 7.78 -5.67
N LYS A 11 -20.00 7.97 -6.13
CA LYS A 11 -21.16 8.13 -5.26
C LYS A 11 -21.52 6.79 -4.62
N PHE A 12 -21.59 6.76 -3.29
CA PHE A 12 -21.85 5.54 -2.53
C PHE A 12 -23.10 4.78 -2.99
N GLN A 13 -24.21 5.49 -3.21
CA GLN A 13 -25.49 4.89 -3.59
C GLN A 13 -25.39 4.10 -4.90
N ASP A 14 -24.81 4.70 -5.96
CA ASP A 14 -24.69 4.07 -7.27
C ASP A 14 -23.68 2.91 -7.24
N ASN A 15 -22.57 3.07 -6.51
CA ASN A 15 -21.55 2.03 -6.36
C ASN A 15 -22.03 0.83 -5.54
N PHE A 16 -22.78 1.09 -4.45
CA PHE A 16 -23.33 0.04 -3.61
C PHE A 16 -24.40 -0.77 -4.34
N GLU A 17 -25.29 -0.11 -5.08
CA GLU A 17 -26.28 -0.78 -5.94
C GLU A 17 -25.60 -1.67 -7.00
N PHE A 18 -24.52 -1.18 -7.62
CA PHE A 18 -23.75 -1.97 -8.57
C PHE A 18 -23.10 -3.21 -7.94
N VAL A 19 -22.49 -3.09 -6.76
CA VAL A 19 -21.87 -4.24 -6.07
C VAL A 19 -22.91 -5.30 -5.69
N GLN A 20 -24.10 -4.89 -5.25
CA GLN A 20 -25.20 -5.81 -4.97
C GLN A 20 -25.65 -6.58 -6.22
N TRP A 21 -25.81 -5.87 -7.33
CA TRP A 21 -26.13 -6.51 -8.61
C TRP A 21 -24.99 -7.43 -9.07
N PHE A 22 -23.74 -6.99 -8.95
CA PHE A 22 -22.56 -7.75 -9.35
C PHE A 22 -22.43 -9.05 -8.57
N LYS A 23 -22.69 -9.04 -7.25
CA LYS A 23 -22.69 -10.27 -6.44
C LYS A 23 -23.72 -11.27 -6.95
N LYS A 24 -24.96 -10.85 -7.21
CA LYS A 24 -26.00 -11.72 -7.78
C LYS A 24 -25.63 -12.24 -9.16
N PHE A 25 -25.04 -11.40 -10.00
CA PHE A 25 -24.53 -11.81 -11.31
C PHE A 25 -23.40 -12.84 -11.16
N PHE A 26 -22.43 -12.60 -10.29
CA PHE A 26 -21.32 -13.51 -10.04
C PHE A 26 -21.81 -14.87 -9.54
N ASP A 27 -22.70 -14.89 -8.55
CA ASP A 27 -23.22 -16.14 -7.97
C ASP A 27 -24.03 -16.98 -8.98
N ALA A 28 -24.70 -16.33 -9.93
CA ALA A 28 -25.47 -17.02 -10.97
C ALA A 28 -24.60 -17.55 -12.12
N ASN A 29 -23.43 -16.96 -12.37
CA ASN A 29 -22.60 -17.26 -13.54
C ASN A 29 -21.28 -17.97 -13.20
N TYR A 30 -20.85 -17.93 -11.95
CA TYR A 30 -19.62 -18.55 -11.47
C TYR A 30 -19.95 -19.80 -10.67
N THR A 31 -20.06 -20.93 -11.37
CA THR A 31 -20.46 -22.24 -10.82
C THR A 31 -19.27 -23.12 -10.43
N ASP A 32 -18.09 -22.88 -11.00
CA ASP A 32 -16.87 -23.58 -10.63
C ASP A 32 -16.20 -22.89 -9.44
N ALA A 33 -16.42 -23.47 -8.26
CA ALA A 33 -15.57 -23.22 -7.10
C ALA A 33 -14.21 -23.91 -7.33
N HIS A 34 -13.43 -23.41 -8.28
CA HIS A 34 -12.04 -23.78 -8.40
C HIS A 34 -11.20 -22.85 -7.54
N ASP A 35 -10.18 -23.41 -6.90
CA ASP A 35 -9.19 -22.63 -6.17
C ASP A 35 -8.54 -21.67 -7.16
N TYR A 36 -8.67 -20.37 -6.89
CA TYR A 36 -8.04 -19.34 -7.69
C TYR A 36 -6.52 -19.50 -7.57
N ASP A 37 -5.88 -19.98 -8.63
CA ASP A 37 -4.42 -20.01 -8.73
C ASP A 37 -3.90 -18.68 -9.31
N PRO A 38 -3.31 -17.81 -8.48
CA PRO A 38 -2.80 -16.52 -8.93
C PRO A 38 -1.59 -16.66 -9.86
N VAL A 39 -0.86 -17.77 -9.81
CA VAL A 39 0.34 -17.99 -10.64
C VAL A 39 -0.08 -18.42 -12.03
N ALA A 40 -0.99 -19.39 -12.15
CA ALA A 40 -1.55 -19.81 -13.43
C ALA A 40 -2.37 -18.69 -14.09
N ALA A 41 -3.16 -17.93 -13.32
CA ALA A 41 -3.94 -16.79 -13.85
C ALA A 41 -3.06 -15.69 -14.48
N ARG A 42 -1.79 -15.62 -14.09
CA ARG A 42 -0.80 -14.67 -14.60
C ARG A 42 0.11 -15.25 -15.67
N ASP A 43 -0.10 -16.49 -16.09
CA ASP A 43 0.78 -17.18 -17.03
C ASP A 43 2.25 -17.15 -16.56
N GLY A 44 2.46 -17.25 -15.24
CA GLY A 44 3.78 -17.16 -14.63
C GLY A 44 4.44 -15.77 -14.67
N GLN A 45 3.78 -14.72 -15.17
CA GLN A 45 4.34 -13.36 -15.20
C GLN A 45 4.58 -12.84 -13.78
N PRO A 46 5.77 -12.34 -13.42
CA PRO A 46 6.06 -11.80 -12.09
C PRO A 46 5.26 -10.51 -11.84
N LEU A 47 4.59 -10.42 -10.69
CA LEU A 47 3.98 -9.18 -10.23
C LEU A 47 5.12 -8.27 -9.79
N GLY A 48 4.97 -6.98 -10.07
CA GLY A 48 5.97 -5.95 -9.84
C GLY A 48 6.81 -6.21 -8.59
N SER A 49 8.13 -6.12 -8.75
CA SER A 49 9.15 -6.36 -7.73
C SER A 49 8.92 -5.46 -6.51
N GLY A 50 8.12 -5.94 -5.56
CA GLY A 50 7.69 -5.20 -4.38
C GLY A 50 7.21 -6.14 -3.29
N GLY A 51 8.07 -7.07 -2.88
CA GLY A 51 7.79 -7.96 -1.74
C GLY A 51 8.62 -9.22 -1.80
N LYS A 52 9.63 -9.34 -0.94
CA LYS A 52 10.37 -10.60 -0.74
C LYS A 52 9.40 -11.67 -0.22
N ALA A 53 9.12 -12.69 -1.03
CA ALA A 53 8.54 -13.94 -0.56
C ALA A 53 9.67 -14.93 -0.20
N LEU A 54 9.52 -15.58 0.95
CA LEU A 54 10.44 -16.58 1.50
C LEU A 54 10.16 -17.98 0.94
N GLY A 55 11.09 -18.50 0.11
CA GLY A 55 11.51 -19.91 -0.09
C GLY A 55 10.56 -20.94 -0.73
N PRO A 56 11.03 -22.19 -1.04
CA PRO A 56 12.41 -22.65 -1.28
C PRO A 56 12.61 -23.37 -2.65
N GLY A 57 13.80 -23.23 -3.24
CA GLY A 57 14.42 -24.29 -4.05
C GLY A 57 14.53 -24.11 -5.57
N ALA A 58 15.78 -24.19 -6.05
CA ALA A 58 16.27 -24.50 -7.41
C ALA A 58 15.90 -23.51 -8.54
N GLY A 59 16.81 -22.93 -9.31
CA GLY A 59 18.13 -23.34 -9.76
C GLY A 59 18.12 -23.31 -11.30
N GLY A 60 18.96 -22.49 -11.95
CA GLY A 60 19.10 -22.53 -13.41
C GLY A 60 19.62 -21.24 -14.06
N SER A 61 20.84 -21.33 -14.58
CA SER A 61 21.62 -20.27 -15.24
C SER A 61 21.14 -19.89 -16.65
N SER A 62 21.38 -18.64 -17.07
CA SER A 62 21.92 -18.23 -18.40
C SER A 62 22.14 -16.71 -18.40
N SER A 63 23.36 -16.18 -18.50
CA SER A 63 24.25 -16.00 -19.67
C SER A 63 23.93 -14.77 -20.53
N GLY A 64 24.81 -13.75 -20.42
CA GLY A 64 25.16 -12.75 -21.46
C GLY A 64 24.13 -11.64 -21.72
N ALA A 65 24.46 -10.38 -22.01
CA ALA A 65 25.74 -9.70 -22.23
C ALA A 65 25.51 -8.18 -22.10
N ARG A 66 26.57 -7.47 -21.69
CA ARG A 66 26.71 -6.01 -21.57
C ARG A 66 26.74 -5.33 -22.93
N VAL A 67 25.99 -4.23 -23.12
CA VAL A 67 26.48 -3.01 -23.83
C VAL A 67 25.69 -1.77 -23.36
N VAL A 68 26.40 -0.72 -22.94
CA VAL A 68 26.00 0.71 -22.93
C VAL A 68 27.08 1.45 -23.76
N PRO A 69 26.93 2.70 -24.26
CA PRO A 69 26.01 3.76 -23.80
C PRO A 69 25.44 4.71 -24.90
N ALA A 70 24.60 5.68 -24.49
CA ALA A 70 24.79 7.13 -24.70
C ALA A 70 23.49 7.94 -25.00
N ALA A 71 23.49 9.14 -24.42
CA ALA A 71 22.86 10.40 -24.85
C ALA A 71 21.34 10.62 -24.69
N ARG A 72 21.06 11.66 -23.89
CA ARG A 72 19.81 12.39 -23.66
C ARG A 72 19.36 13.15 -24.92
N PRO A 73 18.05 13.43 -25.08
CA PRO A 73 17.64 14.83 -25.19
C PRO A 73 16.38 15.19 -24.36
N ALA A 74 16.18 16.50 -24.25
CA ALA A 74 15.30 17.26 -23.35
C ALA A 74 13.78 17.19 -23.64
N PRO A 75 12.91 17.63 -22.69
CA PRO A 75 11.46 17.71 -22.89
C PRO A 75 11.03 18.97 -23.66
N PRO A 76 9.88 18.97 -24.37
CA PRO A 76 9.38 20.16 -25.05
C PRO A 76 8.71 21.13 -24.06
N LYS A 77 9.01 22.41 -24.28
CA LYS A 77 8.43 23.61 -23.66
C LYS A 77 6.95 23.75 -24.04
N VAL A 78 6.12 24.17 -23.07
CA VAL A 78 4.87 24.90 -23.36
C VAL A 78 4.92 26.24 -22.63
N VAL A 79 4.78 27.31 -23.41
CA VAL A 79 4.84 28.73 -23.01
C VAL A 79 3.42 29.21 -22.64
N PRO A 80 3.25 30.20 -21.74
CA PRO A 80 2.03 30.45 -20.97
C PRO A 80 1.20 31.63 -21.51
N GLN A 81 -0.10 31.70 -21.17
CA GLN A 81 -0.96 32.91 -21.32
C GLN A 81 -2.20 32.88 -20.38
N PRO A 82 -2.83 34.03 -20.03
CA PRO A 82 -3.02 34.45 -18.63
C PRO A 82 -4.47 34.72 -18.13
N ILE A 83 -4.58 34.80 -16.79
CA ILE A 83 -5.44 35.64 -15.90
C ILE A 83 -6.96 35.74 -16.17
N ALA A 84 -7.77 35.33 -15.17
CA ALA A 84 -8.78 36.19 -14.54
C ALA A 84 -9.34 35.61 -13.22
N ARG A 85 -9.40 36.47 -12.20
CA ARG A 85 -10.08 36.33 -10.90
C ARG A 85 -11.58 36.60 -11.08
N PRO A 86 -12.47 36.13 -10.19
CA PRO A 86 -12.93 37.03 -9.13
C PRO A 86 -13.20 36.37 -7.76
N THR A 87 -13.18 37.22 -6.75
CA THR A 87 -13.53 37.01 -5.33
C THR A 87 -15.04 36.97 -5.09
N THR A 88 -15.49 36.21 -4.09
CA THR A 88 -16.41 36.73 -3.05
C THR A 88 -16.49 35.85 -1.79
N THR A 89 -16.52 36.57 -0.67
CA THR A 89 -16.74 36.28 0.74
C THR A 89 -18.11 35.66 1.05
N THR A 90 -18.21 34.69 1.98
CA THR A 90 -18.99 34.74 3.25
C THR A 90 -19.07 33.37 3.96
N LYS A 91 -18.89 33.37 5.30
CA LYS A 91 -19.29 32.34 6.27
C LYS A 91 -20.66 32.75 6.90
N PRO A 92 -21.20 32.07 7.94
CA PRO A 92 -21.72 30.69 8.02
C PRO A 92 -23.18 30.69 8.57
N ILE A 93 -23.99 29.65 8.35
CA ILE A 93 -25.28 29.47 9.07
C ILE A 93 -25.48 28.05 9.59
N GLN A 94 -25.90 28.07 10.85
CA GLN A 94 -26.19 27.09 11.87
C GLN A 94 -27.44 26.25 11.54
N GLN A 95 -27.37 24.92 11.66
CA GLN A 95 -28.54 24.05 11.58
C GLN A 95 -29.30 24.10 12.90
N GLN A 96 -30.48 24.74 12.88
CA GLN A 96 -31.51 24.62 13.89
C GLN A 96 -32.51 23.52 13.49
N GLN A 97 -32.87 22.75 14.51
CA GLN A 97 -33.83 21.66 14.53
C GLN A 97 -35.26 22.20 14.64
N PRO A 98 -36.28 21.56 14.03
CA PRO A 98 -37.64 21.71 14.52
C PRO A 98 -38.16 20.40 15.11
N LYS A 99 -38.50 20.48 16.39
CA LYS A 99 -39.31 19.54 17.16
C LYS A 99 -40.74 20.07 17.16
N ILE A 100 -41.71 19.29 16.68
CA ILE A 100 -43.14 19.49 16.97
C ILE A 100 -43.87 18.15 16.98
N THR A 101 -44.47 17.85 18.13
CA THR A 101 -45.51 16.85 18.40
C THR A 101 -46.86 17.60 18.56
N PRO A 102 -48.01 16.93 18.77
CA PRO A 102 -48.74 16.02 17.89
C PRO A 102 -50.18 16.53 17.65
N VAL A 103 -50.86 16.11 16.57
CA VAL A 103 -52.32 16.29 16.46
C VAL A 103 -52.97 14.93 16.23
N ALA A 104 -53.71 14.50 17.23
CA ALA A 104 -54.56 13.32 17.21
C ALA A 104 -55.83 13.59 16.39
N HIS A 105 -56.19 12.67 15.49
CA HIS A 105 -57.57 12.47 15.04
C HIS A 105 -57.85 10.98 14.98
N ARG A 106 -58.76 10.52 15.84
CA ARG A 106 -59.30 9.16 15.90
C ARG A 106 -60.45 9.01 14.91
N VAL A 107 -60.50 7.88 14.22
CA VAL A 107 -61.77 7.22 13.84
C VAL A 107 -61.56 5.71 13.89
N PRO A 108 -62.48 4.90 14.47
CA PRO A 108 -62.34 3.46 14.63
C PRO A 108 -63.13 2.68 13.56
N VAL A 109 -62.61 1.54 13.10
CA VAL A 109 -63.41 0.47 12.48
C VAL A 109 -62.87 -0.89 12.95
N SER A 110 -63.77 -1.72 13.47
CA SER A 110 -63.56 -3.08 13.99
C SER A 110 -63.69 -4.14 12.90
N ALA A 111 -62.87 -5.21 12.95
CA ALA A 111 -63.27 -6.63 12.82
C ALA A 111 -62.09 -7.60 13.11
N PRO A 112 -62.32 -8.86 13.56
CA PRO A 112 -61.31 -9.73 14.20
C PRO A 112 -60.92 -11.06 13.49
N ALA A 113 -59.78 -11.63 13.93
CA ALA A 113 -59.35 -13.08 13.98
C ALA A 113 -58.51 -13.68 12.80
N PRO A 114 -57.86 -14.88 12.93
CA PRO A 114 -56.53 -15.11 13.56
C PRO A 114 -55.51 -16.03 12.78
N ALA A 115 -54.21 -15.92 13.14
CA ALA A 115 -53.06 -16.90 13.06
C ALA A 115 -52.58 -17.47 11.69
N PRO A 116 -51.44 -18.22 11.61
CA PRO A 116 -50.08 -18.01 12.14
C PRO A 116 -49.00 -18.07 11.00
N VAL A 117 -47.86 -17.40 11.15
CA VAL A 117 -46.66 -17.73 10.34
C VAL A 117 -45.46 -17.98 11.22
N HIS A 118 -45.02 -19.22 11.13
CA HIS A 118 -43.86 -19.81 11.77
C HIS A 118 -42.55 -19.38 11.11
N HIS A 119 -41.51 -19.31 11.94
CA HIS A 119 -40.07 -19.49 11.64
C HIS A 119 -39.37 -18.52 10.66
N ALA A 120 -38.53 -17.63 11.22
CA ALA A 120 -37.07 -17.81 11.21
C ALA A 120 -36.36 -16.52 11.65
N THR A 121 -36.05 -16.37 12.94
CA THR A 121 -35.03 -15.39 13.36
C THR A 121 -34.23 -15.92 14.54
N THR A 122 -33.31 -16.84 14.26
CA THR A 122 -32.22 -17.14 15.19
C THR A 122 -30.95 -17.34 14.37
N ALA A 123 -30.45 -16.26 13.79
CA ALA A 123 -29.14 -16.24 13.12
C ALA A 123 -28.32 -14.97 13.41
N ILE A 124 -28.81 -14.07 14.27
CA ILE A 124 -28.12 -12.78 14.56
C ILE A 124 -26.90 -12.98 15.50
N GLY A 125 -26.83 -14.09 16.22
CA GLY A 125 -25.77 -14.34 17.21
C GLY A 125 -24.40 -14.74 16.62
N ASN A 126 -24.36 -15.52 15.54
CA ASN A 126 -23.10 -16.10 15.03
C ASN A 126 -22.26 -15.10 14.23
N ASP A 127 -22.89 -14.20 13.48
CA ASP A 127 -22.19 -13.16 12.69
C ASP A 127 -21.50 -12.12 13.57
N HIS A 128 -22.05 -11.85 14.76
CA HIS A 128 -21.46 -10.87 15.67
C HIS A 128 -20.15 -11.36 16.29
N HIS A 129 -20.06 -12.67 16.61
CA HIS A 129 -18.83 -13.27 17.12
C HIS A 129 -17.73 -13.36 16.05
N GLN A 130 -18.06 -13.69 14.80
CA GLN A 130 -17.09 -13.69 13.70
C GLN A 130 -16.60 -12.26 13.38
N ASN A 131 -17.50 -11.28 13.32
CA ASN A 131 -17.10 -9.88 13.14
C ASN A 131 -16.22 -9.38 14.28
N ALA A 132 -16.50 -9.76 15.54
CA ALA A 132 -15.65 -9.38 16.67
C ALA A 132 -14.24 -9.98 16.58
N ARG A 133 -14.10 -11.23 16.10
CA ARG A 133 -12.79 -11.87 15.90
C ARG A 133 -12.01 -11.23 14.76
N LEU A 134 -12.68 -10.95 13.64
CA LEU A 134 -12.07 -10.26 12.51
C LEU A 134 -11.63 -8.84 12.89
N GLN A 135 -12.43 -8.14 13.70
CA GLN A 135 -12.06 -6.81 14.20
C GLN A 135 -10.82 -6.89 15.11
N GLN A 136 -10.76 -7.88 16.00
CA GLN A 136 -9.58 -8.10 16.84
C GLN A 136 -8.32 -8.42 16.01
N GLU A 137 -8.45 -9.17 14.91
CA GLU A 137 -7.34 -9.46 14.01
C GLU A 137 -6.88 -8.21 13.25
N ILE A 138 -7.80 -7.35 12.80
CA ILE A 138 -7.48 -6.05 12.21
C ILE A 138 -6.70 -5.19 13.20
N ASP A 139 -7.15 -5.10 14.45
CA ASP A 139 -6.50 -4.30 15.48
C ASP A 139 -5.08 -4.82 15.76
N ASN A 140 -4.91 -6.15 15.90
CA ASN A 140 -3.61 -6.78 16.09
C ASN A 140 -2.64 -6.53 14.91
N LEU A 141 -3.14 -6.62 13.67
CA LEU A 141 -2.33 -6.38 12.48
C LEU A 141 -1.94 -4.90 12.36
N GLN A 142 -2.83 -3.99 12.73
CA GLN A 142 -2.54 -2.56 12.78
C GLN A 142 -1.43 -2.24 13.80
N ASP A 143 -1.51 -2.82 15.00
CA ASP A 143 -0.48 -2.68 16.03
C ASP A 143 0.88 -3.21 15.56
N LEU A 144 0.89 -4.38 14.89
CA LEU A 144 2.12 -4.96 14.36
C LEU A 144 2.74 -4.08 13.26
N ILE A 145 1.92 -3.52 12.38
CA ILE A 145 2.37 -2.57 11.35
C ILE A 145 2.95 -1.32 12.01
N GLN A 146 2.29 -0.78 13.04
CA GLN A 146 2.77 0.40 13.75
C GLN A 146 4.09 0.13 14.46
N GLN A 147 4.24 -1.04 15.08
CA GLN A 147 5.48 -1.48 15.71
C GLN A 147 6.61 -1.59 14.69
N HIS A 148 6.38 -2.28 13.57
CA HIS A 148 7.40 -2.44 12.52
C HIS A 148 7.77 -1.09 11.88
N ALA A 149 6.81 -0.20 11.66
CA ALA A 149 7.08 1.15 11.18
C ALA A 149 7.98 1.92 12.15
N GLY A 150 7.75 1.80 13.46
CA GLY A 150 8.62 2.37 14.48
C GLY A 150 10.04 1.79 14.47
N GLN A 151 10.17 0.48 14.30
CA GLN A 151 11.48 -0.19 14.18
C GLN A 151 12.24 0.27 12.93
N ILE A 152 11.57 0.35 11.78
CA ILE A 152 12.15 0.86 10.53
C ILE A 152 12.62 2.29 10.72
N ALA A 153 11.79 3.17 11.28
CA ALA A 153 12.17 4.56 11.54
C ALA A 153 13.40 4.68 12.46
N GLY A 154 13.51 3.79 13.46
CA GLY A 154 14.70 3.68 14.31
C GLY A 154 15.95 3.30 13.52
N LEU A 155 15.86 2.25 12.69
CA LEU A 155 16.96 1.78 11.85
C LEU A 155 17.36 2.81 10.78
N GLU A 156 16.41 3.54 10.22
CA GLU A 156 16.69 4.62 9.27
C GLU A 156 17.46 5.76 9.92
N LYS A 157 17.12 6.10 11.17
CA LYS A 157 17.88 7.09 11.95
C LYS A 157 19.31 6.63 12.21
N GLU A 158 19.52 5.35 12.53
CA GLU A 158 20.86 4.78 12.70
C GLU A 158 21.64 4.73 11.38
N ARG A 159 21.01 4.34 10.28
CA ARG A 159 21.59 4.38 8.92
C ARG A 159 22.07 5.79 8.59
N ASP A 160 21.22 6.79 8.80
CA ASP A 160 21.53 8.18 8.46
C ASP A 160 22.62 8.74 9.38
N PHE A 161 22.61 8.35 10.66
CA PHE A 161 23.67 8.70 11.62
C PHE A 161 25.04 8.18 11.18
N TYR A 162 25.14 6.91 10.76
CA TYR A 162 26.41 6.36 10.27
C TYR A 162 26.81 6.96 8.92
N TYR A 163 25.85 7.18 8.02
CA TYR A 163 26.12 7.81 6.73
C TYR A 163 26.70 9.21 6.90
N GLN A 164 26.13 10.04 7.78
CA GLN A 164 26.64 11.39 8.04
C GLN A 164 28.09 11.34 8.55
N LYS A 165 28.43 10.42 9.45
CA LYS A 165 29.82 10.25 9.92
C LYS A 165 30.77 9.87 8.79
N LEU A 166 30.38 8.94 7.91
CA LEU A 166 31.20 8.56 6.76
C LEU A 166 31.38 9.73 5.79
N ARG A 167 30.35 10.56 5.63
CA ARG A 167 30.41 11.77 4.81
C ARG A 167 31.36 12.82 5.41
N ASP A 168 31.29 13.04 6.72
CA ASP A 168 32.22 13.95 7.42
C ASP A 168 33.67 13.46 7.30
N VAL A 169 33.91 12.15 7.42
CA VAL A 169 35.23 11.54 7.22
C VAL A 169 35.72 11.70 5.78
N GLU A 170 34.85 11.50 4.79
CA GLU A 170 35.17 11.69 3.37
C GLU A 170 35.61 13.13 3.08
N MET A 171 34.91 14.11 3.67
CA MET A 171 35.25 15.53 3.53
C MET A 171 36.67 15.82 4.04
N ILE A 172 37.04 15.30 5.21
CA ILE A 172 38.38 15.47 5.78
C ILE A 172 39.44 14.80 4.88
N CYS A 173 39.13 13.62 4.34
CA CYS A 173 40.06 12.88 3.48
C CYS A 173 40.32 13.54 2.12
N GLN A 174 39.45 14.45 1.68
CA GLN A 174 39.60 15.19 0.42
C GLN A 174 40.38 16.52 0.60
N GLU A 175 40.80 16.87 1.82
CA GLU A 175 41.63 18.05 2.04
C GLU A 175 43.03 17.85 1.41
N PRO A 176 43.59 18.89 0.76
CA PRO A 176 44.83 18.79 -0.01
C PRO A 176 46.05 18.39 0.84
N ASP A 177 46.00 18.69 2.15
CA ASP A 177 47.08 18.36 3.10
C ASP A 177 47.25 16.85 3.30
N TYR A 178 46.24 16.04 2.95
CA TYR A 178 46.26 14.59 3.17
C TYR A 178 46.21 13.73 1.89
N GLU A 179 46.15 14.34 0.68
CA GLU A 179 46.01 13.61 -0.59
C GLU A 179 47.10 12.55 -0.82
N SER A 180 48.34 12.82 -0.40
CA SER A 180 49.47 11.91 -0.60
C SER A 180 49.60 10.84 0.49
N SER A 181 48.74 10.86 1.52
CA SER A 181 48.82 9.93 2.64
C SER A 181 48.35 8.52 2.24
N PRO A 182 49.22 7.49 2.31
CA PRO A 182 48.81 6.11 2.02
C PRO A 182 47.71 5.60 2.96
N ALA A 183 47.59 6.18 4.16
CA ALA A 183 46.52 5.86 5.10
C ALA A 183 45.16 6.39 4.61
N VAL A 184 45.12 7.62 4.08
CA VAL A 184 43.89 8.22 3.52
C VAL A 184 43.42 7.44 2.30
N GLN A 185 44.34 6.98 1.43
CA GLN A 185 43.99 6.15 0.29
C GLN A 185 43.26 4.86 0.70
N LYS A 186 43.69 4.20 1.78
CA LYS A 186 43.01 3.00 2.33
C LYS A 186 41.64 3.32 2.90
N VAL A 187 41.47 4.48 3.53
CA VAL A 187 40.16 4.93 4.05
C VAL A 187 39.20 5.19 2.89
N LEU A 188 39.64 5.90 1.84
CA LEU A 188 38.84 6.14 0.64
C LEU A 188 38.47 4.84 -0.07
N GLU A 189 39.38 3.86 -0.11
CA GLU A 189 39.08 2.53 -0.65
C GLU A 189 37.94 1.85 0.12
N ILE A 190 37.92 1.94 1.45
CA ILE A 190 36.82 1.41 2.28
C ILE A 190 35.50 2.14 1.99
N LEU A 191 35.54 3.47 1.88
CA LEU A 191 34.37 4.31 1.62
C LEU A 191 33.73 4.04 0.25
N TYR A 192 34.55 3.82 -0.78
CA TYR A 192 34.09 3.54 -2.14
C TYR A 192 33.99 2.04 -2.47
N ALA A 193 34.36 1.15 -1.55
CA ALA A 193 34.26 -0.28 -1.78
C ALA A 193 32.79 -0.69 -2.05
N THR A 194 32.56 -1.22 -3.25
CA THR A 194 31.28 -1.81 -3.63
C THR A 194 31.09 -3.16 -2.94
N GLU A 195 29.84 -3.63 -2.83
CA GLU A 195 29.53 -4.93 -2.22
C GLU A 195 30.30 -6.10 -2.86
N VAL A 196 30.65 -5.96 -4.14
CA VAL A 196 31.46 -6.92 -4.90
C VAL A 196 32.89 -6.98 -4.35
N SER A 197 33.55 -5.84 -4.20
CA SER A 197 34.92 -5.77 -3.64
C SER A 197 34.96 -6.23 -2.17
N LYS A 198 33.95 -5.89 -1.37
CA LYS A 198 33.85 -6.31 0.04
C LYS A 198 33.71 -7.83 0.18
N ARG A 199 32.96 -8.49 -0.71
CA ARG A 199 32.83 -9.95 -0.72
C ARG A 199 34.14 -10.64 -1.09
N TYR A 200 34.87 -10.14 -2.08
CA TYR A 200 36.17 -10.70 -2.44
C TYR A 200 37.22 -10.49 -1.34
N PHE A 201 37.24 -9.34 -0.68
CA PHE A 201 38.15 -9.10 0.45
C PHE A 201 37.88 -10.04 1.63
N ASN A 202 36.62 -10.23 2.02
CA ASN A 202 36.26 -11.19 3.06
C ASN A 202 36.55 -12.64 2.67
N GLN A 203 36.31 -13.00 1.40
CA GLN A 203 36.62 -14.33 0.89
C GLN A 203 38.13 -14.59 0.84
N MET A 204 38.93 -13.58 0.50
CA MET A 204 40.38 -13.64 0.50
C MET A 204 40.93 -13.76 1.93
N LEU A 205 40.43 -12.98 2.90
CA LEU A 205 40.79 -13.11 4.31
C LEU A 205 40.47 -14.50 4.89
N LEU A 206 39.31 -15.07 4.52
CA LEU A 206 38.94 -16.43 4.91
C LEU A 206 39.84 -17.49 4.28
N ALA A 207 40.34 -17.26 3.06
CA ALA A 207 41.26 -18.17 2.38
C ALA A 207 42.69 -18.15 2.96
N PHE A 208 43.15 -17.02 3.50
CA PHE A 208 44.44 -16.89 4.17
C PHE A 208 44.44 -17.35 5.63
N SER A 209 43.27 -17.64 6.22
CA SER A 209 43.12 -18.10 7.61
C SER A 209 43.10 -19.63 7.77
N ARG A 210 43.47 -20.40 6.73
CA ARG A 210 43.67 -21.85 6.77
C ARG A 210 45.10 -22.19 6.42
#